data_AF-A0A9N9XLP5-F1
#
_entry.id   AF-A0A9N9XLP5-F1
#
_cell.length_a   1.000
_cell.length_b   1.000
_cell.length_c   1.000
_cell.angle_alpha   90.00
_cell.angle_beta   90.00
_cell.angle_gamma   90.00
#
_symmetry.space_group_name_H-M   'P 1'
#
loop_
_entity.id
_entity.type
_entity.pdbx_description
1 polymer ?
#
loop_
_entity_poly.entity_id
_entity_poly.type
_entity_poly.pdbx_seq_one_letter_code
_entity_poly.pdbx_strand_id
1 'polypeptide(L)'
;MENSSLNKAHQQQRRAEALLRQKKFDECIECHKQAVEYLEDSLKLTENPRALESLRLQIASHQKQIELVKMKIAQTQINNSRKAAQLQKRKISMPSSDGDLEGSEEGLEAAIYRTIEVHDSLIDYLGKRGGSDNDSVKSYSASDNEEKLEKETAQIIGCKHPKDDADIIEELKVLSGQLRDSVKCLLLQLDDRNKEIEKLKSTIRILESEKQKACQAKNNASLKVVTDSSGGTSPYIYSPCSELSPDIVNDCRSLPPLAPLEMPNFDFFDFIKSSNSNAAGNE
;
A
#
# COMPACT_ATOMS: atom_id res chain seq x y z
N MET A 1 45.94 6.39 -36.32
CA MET A 1 45.18 6.87 -35.15
C MET A 1 44.13 5.88 -34.65
N GLU A 2 43.79 4.82 -35.40
CA GLU A 2 42.68 3.91 -35.05
C GLU A 2 42.93 2.97 -33.86
N ASN A 3 44.19 2.75 -33.47
CA ASN A 3 44.59 1.81 -32.41
C ASN A 3 44.93 2.46 -31.06
N SER A 4 44.55 3.72 -30.83
CA SER A 4 44.78 4.38 -29.54
C SER A 4 44.04 3.64 -28.42
N SER A 5 44.69 3.44 -27.28
CA SER A 5 44.11 2.82 -26.08
C SER A 5 42.78 3.48 -25.69
N LEU A 6 42.70 4.81 -25.79
CA LEU A 6 41.47 5.56 -25.53
C LEU A 6 40.33 5.20 -26.50
N ASN A 7 40.62 4.97 -27.78
CA ASN A 7 39.62 4.59 -28.76
C ASN A 7 39.06 3.18 -28.46
N LYS A 8 39.93 2.25 -28.05
CA LYS A 8 39.52 0.90 -27.61
C LYS A 8 38.61 0.97 -26.38
N ALA A 9 38.89 1.86 -25.43
CA ALA A 9 38.01 2.07 -24.28
C ALA A 9 36.58 2.49 -24.70
N HIS A 10 36.46 3.48 -25.59
CA HIS A 10 35.16 3.92 -26.09
C HIS A 10 34.44 2.85 -26.93
N GLN A 11 35.17 2.03 -27.68
CA GLN A 11 34.59 0.89 -28.39
C GLN A 11 33.99 -0.11 -27.38
N GLN A 12 34.71 -0.42 -26.31
CA GLN A 12 34.23 -1.32 -25.26
C GLN A 12 33.02 -0.74 -24.51
N GLN A 13 32.98 0.58 -24.29
CA GLN A 13 31.80 1.24 -23.74
C GLN A 13 30.56 1.03 -24.62
N ARG A 14 30.66 1.30 -25.94
CA ARG A 14 29.53 1.08 -26.87
C ARG A 14 29.07 -0.38 -26.88
N ARG A 15 30.03 -1.32 -26.84
CA ARG A 15 29.75 -2.75 -26.75
C ARG A 15 29.03 -3.10 -25.43
N ALA A 16 29.47 -2.56 -24.30
CA ALA A 16 28.85 -2.77 -23.00
C ALA A 16 27.40 -2.28 -22.98
N GLU A 17 27.11 -1.12 -23.57
CA GLU A 17 25.75 -0.59 -23.70
C GLU A 17 24.84 -1.51 -24.53
N ALA A 18 25.35 -2.07 -25.62
CA ALA A 18 24.60 -3.03 -26.43
C ALA A 18 24.30 -4.33 -25.66
N LEU A 19 25.28 -4.85 -24.91
CA LEU A 19 25.11 -6.05 -24.08
C LEU A 19 24.14 -5.82 -22.91
N LEU A 20 24.13 -4.61 -22.34
CA LEU A 20 23.19 -4.22 -21.29
C LEU A 20 21.74 -4.26 -21.79
N ARG A 21 21.49 -3.82 -23.03
CA ARG A 21 20.16 -3.93 -23.68
C ARG A 21 19.76 -5.38 -23.92
N GLN A 22 20.72 -6.24 -24.24
CA GLN A 22 20.50 -7.68 -24.41
C GLN A 22 20.42 -8.47 -23.10
N LYS A 23 20.52 -7.81 -21.93
CA LYS A 23 20.54 -8.42 -20.58
C LYS A 23 21.69 -9.42 -20.37
N LYS A 24 22.75 -9.33 -21.16
CA LYS A 24 23.98 -10.11 -20.99
C LYS A 24 24.90 -9.41 -20.00
N PHE A 25 24.58 -9.53 -18.72
CA PHE A 25 25.23 -8.72 -17.68
C PHE A 25 26.70 -9.11 -17.43
N ASP A 26 27.06 -10.39 -17.52
CA ASP A 26 28.43 -10.85 -17.30
C ASP A 26 29.38 -10.31 -18.38
N GLU A 27 29.00 -10.46 -19.66
CA GLU A 27 29.76 -9.91 -20.79
C GLU A 27 29.87 -8.38 -20.72
N CYS A 28 28.82 -7.70 -20.22
CA CYS A 28 28.80 -6.25 -20.02
C CYS A 28 29.82 -5.79 -18.96
N ILE A 29 29.91 -6.50 -17.83
CA ILE A 29 30.89 -6.23 -16.78
C ILE A 29 32.32 -6.37 -17.33
N GLU A 30 32.58 -7.43 -18.09
CA GLU A 30 33.91 -7.64 -18.70
C GLU A 30 34.27 -6.51 -19.68
N CYS A 31 33.31 -6.03 -20.48
CA CYS A 31 33.56 -4.89 -21.37
C CYS A 31 33.92 -3.61 -20.59
N HIS A 32 33.26 -3.34 -19.46
CA HIS A 32 33.61 -2.20 -18.60
C HIS A 32 34.97 -2.36 -17.90
N LYS A 33 35.35 -3.58 -17.49
CA LYS A 33 36.70 -3.85 -16.95
C LYS A 33 37.78 -3.61 -18.01
N GLN A 34 37.57 -4.11 -19.23
CA GLN A 34 38.49 -3.88 -20.36
C GLN A 34 38.59 -2.39 -20.70
N ALA A 35 37.48 -1.63 -20.62
CA ALA A 35 37.51 -0.19 -20.81
C ALA A 35 38.37 0.53 -19.75
N VAL A 36 38.31 0.11 -18.49
CA VAL A 36 39.16 0.63 -17.41
C VAL A 36 40.64 0.37 -17.69
N GLU A 37 41.00 -0.85 -18.08
CA GLU A 37 42.38 -1.22 -18.41
C GLU A 37 42.94 -0.34 -19.54
N TYR A 38 42.17 -0.15 -20.61
CA TYR A 38 42.58 0.73 -21.71
C TYR A 38 42.66 2.23 -21.31
N LEU A 39 41.85 2.69 -20.37
CA LEU A 39 41.93 4.05 -19.84
C LEU A 39 43.14 4.22 -18.91
N GLU A 40 43.50 3.20 -18.13
CA GLU A 40 44.71 3.20 -17.29
C GLU A 40 45.98 3.24 -18.16
N ASP A 41 46.00 2.51 -19.27
CA ASP A 41 47.11 2.58 -20.24
C ASP A 41 47.19 3.97 -20.91
N SER A 42 46.04 4.57 -21.20
CA SER A 42 45.98 5.95 -21.71
C SER A 42 46.49 6.97 -20.68
N LEU A 43 46.26 6.70 -19.39
CA LEU A 43 46.71 7.55 -18.29
C LEU A 43 48.24 7.55 -18.17
N LYS A 44 48.89 6.39 -18.39
CA LYS A 44 50.36 6.28 -18.41
C LYS A 44 51.02 7.08 -19.54
N LEU A 45 50.32 7.25 -20.67
CA LEU A 45 50.81 7.92 -21.87
C LEU A 45 50.52 9.43 -21.89
N THR A 46 49.72 9.94 -20.95
CA THR A 46 49.21 11.32 -20.98
C THR A 46 49.92 12.18 -19.94
N GLU A 47 50.54 13.29 -20.37
CA GLU A 47 51.25 14.22 -19.46
C GLU A 47 50.40 15.45 -19.08
N ASN A 48 49.32 15.72 -19.82
CA ASN A 48 48.47 16.88 -19.56
C ASN A 48 47.60 16.69 -18.30
N PRO A 49 47.68 17.58 -17.29
CA PRO A 49 46.96 17.43 -16.03
C PRO A 49 45.43 17.40 -16.20
N ARG A 50 44.87 18.21 -17.11
CA ARG A 50 43.41 18.20 -17.37
C ARG A 50 42.95 16.90 -18.03
N ALA A 51 43.76 16.36 -18.92
CA ALA A 51 43.45 15.08 -19.57
C ALA A 51 43.56 13.91 -18.58
N LEU A 52 44.55 13.94 -17.69
CA LEU A 52 44.69 12.97 -16.60
C LEU A 52 43.49 12.97 -15.65
N GLU A 53 42.98 14.15 -15.28
CA GLU A 53 41.76 14.26 -14.47
C GLU A 53 40.54 13.68 -15.19
N SER A 54 40.36 14.01 -16.47
CA SER A 54 39.27 13.46 -17.30
C SER A 54 39.33 11.94 -17.39
N LEU A 55 40.51 11.35 -17.62
CA LEU A 55 40.68 9.89 -17.68
C LEU A 55 40.37 9.21 -16.34
N ARG A 56 40.79 9.80 -15.21
CA ARG A 56 40.43 9.30 -13.87
C ARG A 56 38.92 9.31 -13.63
N LEU A 57 38.25 10.39 -14.06
CA LEU A 57 36.80 10.48 -13.95
C LEU A 57 36.09 9.42 -14.80
N GLN A 58 36.60 9.14 -16.01
CA GLN A 58 36.08 8.07 -16.87
C GLN A 58 36.27 6.67 -16.24
N ILE A 59 37.43 6.41 -15.64
CA ILE A 59 37.69 5.16 -14.91
C ILE A 59 36.69 4.99 -13.75
N ALA A 60 36.51 6.04 -12.94
CA ALA A 60 35.55 6.02 -11.83
C ALA A 60 34.11 5.80 -12.32
N SER A 61 33.74 6.42 -13.46
CA SER A 61 32.45 6.19 -14.10
C SER A 61 32.26 4.72 -14.49
N HIS A 62 33.24 4.09 -15.15
CA HIS A 62 33.16 2.68 -15.51
C HIS A 62 33.10 1.74 -14.30
N GLN A 63 33.82 2.04 -13.22
CA GLN A 63 33.72 1.30 -11.96
C GLN A 63 32.29 1.37 -11.37
N LYS A 64 31.69 2.56 -11.38
CA LYS A 64 30.30 2.75 -10.96
C LYS A 64 29.31 2.01 -11.87
N GLN A 65 29.55 1.98 -13.18
CA GLN A 65 28.73 1.19 -14.10
C GLN A 65 28.80 -0.31 -13.81
N ILE A 66 29.97 -0.86 -13.48
CA ILE A 66 30.11 -2.27 -13.08
C ILE A 66 29.25 -2.56 -11.84
N GLU A 67 29.27 -1.68 -10.84
CA GLU A 67 28.46 -1.83 -9.63
C GLU A 67 26.96 -1.80 -9.93
N LEU A 68 26.51 -0.85 -10.76
CA LEU A 68 25.11 -0.76 -11.19
C LEU A 68 24.66 -2.03 -11.92
N VAL A 69 25.51 -2.57 -12.80
CA VAL A 69 25.22 -3.82 -13.51
C VAL A 69 25.12 -5.00 -12.54
N LYS A 70 26.04 -5.11 -11.57
CA LYS A 70 25.97 -6.14 -10.51
C LYS A 70 24.69 -6.07 -9.69
N MET A 71 24.29 -4.86 -9.28
CA MET A 71 23.03 -4.64 -8.57
C MET A 71 21.82 -5.08 -9.42
N LYS A 72 21.86 -4.80 -10.73
CA LYS A 72 20.81 -5.20 -11.67
C LYS A 72 20.73 -6.73 -11.85
N ILE A 73 21.85 -7.44 -11.81
CA ILE A 73 21.87 -8.92 -11.78
C ILE A 73 21.15 -9.43 -10.52
N ALA A 74 21.56 -8.95 -9.35
CA ALA A 74 20.98 -9.36 -8.07
C ALA A 74 19.47 -9.11 -8.02
N GLN A 75 19.03 -7.93 -8.47
CA GLN A 75 17.61 -7.58 -8.57
C GLN A 75 16.84 -8.51 -9.51
N THR A 76 17.42 -8.86 -10.66
CA THR A 76 16.81 -9.77 -11.62
C THR A 76 16.68 -11.18 -11.04
N GLN A 77 17.70 -11.65 -10.31
CA GLN A 77 17.67 -12.95 -9.64
C GLN A 77 16.57 -13.02 -8.57
N ILE A 78 16.47 -12.00 -7.70
CA ILE A 78 15.41 -11.91 -6.69
C ILE A 78 14.02 -11.90 -7.33
N ASN A 79 13.83 -11.11 -8.39
CA ASN A 79 12.56 -11.05 -9.10
C ASN A 79 12.18 -12.39 -9.75
N ASN A 80 13.15 -13.11 -10.32
CA ASN A 80 12.93 -14.44 -10.89
C ASN A 80 12.59 -15.47 -9.81
N SER A 81 13.30 -15.49 -8.69
CA SER A 81 12.99 -16.36 -7.55
C SER A 81 11.61 -16.08 -6.96
N ARG A 82 11.22 -14.80 -6.85
CA ARG A 82 9.87 -14.40 -6.40
C ARG A 82 8.78 -14.90 -7.35
N LYS A 83 8.97 -14.76 -8.66
CA LYS A 83 8.03 -15.28 -9.68
C LYS A 83 7.93 -16.81 -9.62
N ALA A 84 9.05 -17.51 -9.46
CA ALA A 84 9.05 -18.97 -9.32
C ALA A 84 8.27 -19.43 -8.06
N ALA A 85 8.47 -18.75 -6.92
CA ALA A 85 7.73 -19.03 -5.69
C ALA A 85 6.22 -18.73 -5.82
N GLN A 86 5.84 -17.67 -6.54
CA GLN A 86 4.42 -17.39 -6.83
C GLN A 86 3.77 -18.45 -7.71
N LEU A 87 4.47 -18.96 -8.73
CA LEU A 87 3.96 -20.04 -9.59
C LEU A 87 3.79 -21.35 -8.81
N GLN A 88 4.69 -21.65 -7.88
CA GLN A 88 4.52 -22.81 -6.98
C GLN A 88 3.32 -22.64 -6.05
N LYS A 89 3.10 -21.45 -5.47
CA LYS A 89 1.90 -21.17 -4.67
C LYS A 89 0.60 -21.33 -5.48
N ARG A 90 0.57 -20.90 -6.74
CA ARG A 90 -0.59 -21.10 -7.64
C ARG A 90 -0.82 -22.59 -7.97
N LYS A 91 0.23 -23.38 -8.13
CA LYS A 91 0.10 -24.84 -8.37
C LYS A 91 -0.41 -25.62 -7.14
N ILE A 92 -0.09 -25.16 -5.93
CA ILE A 92 -0.58 -25.75 -4.67
C ILE A 92 -2.02 -25.29 -4.37
N SER A 93 -2.45 -24.15 -4.94
CA SER A 93 -3.77 -23.54 -4.78
C SER A 93 -4.81 -24.00 -5.83
N MET A 94 -4.64 -25.16 -6.48
CA MET A 94 -5.70 -25.75 -7.29
C MET A 94 -6.54 -26.70 -6.42
N PRO A 95 -7.74 -26.31 -5.93
CA PRO A 95 -8.71 -27.28 -5.50
C PRO A 95 -9.42 -27.84 -6.73
N SER A 96 -9.34 -29.15 -6.88
CA SER A 96 -10.38 -29.90 -7.58
C SER A 96 -11.62 -29.83 -6.69
N SER A 97 -12.63 -29.05 -7.06
CA SER A 97 -14.01 -29.28 -6.62
C SER A 97 -14.95 -28.56 -7.56
N ASP A 98 -15.68 -29.36 -8.34
CA ASP A 98 -17.07 -29.04 -8.66
C ASP A 98 -17.79 -28.71 -7.34
N GLY A 99 -18.52 -27.61 -7.34
CA GLY A 99 -19.17 -27.07 -6.15
C GLY A 99 -19.59 -25.64 -6.40
N ASP A 100 -20.74 -25.50 -7.06
CA ASP A 100 -21.55 -24.29 -7.03
C ASP A 100 -21.59 -23.70 -5.62
N LEU A 101 -21.25 -22.42 -5.48
CA LEU A 101 -21.79 -21.50 -4.47
C LEU A 101 -21.33 -20.06 -4.83
N GLU A 102 -22.27 -19.35 -5.44
CA GLU A 102 -22.63 -17.94 -5.22
C GLU A 102 -21.52 -16.90 -4.97
N GLY A 103 -21.48 -15.90 -5.87
CA GLY A 103 -21.65 -14.52 -5.44
C GLY A 103 -20.42 -13.79 -4.92
N SER A 104 -19.71 -13.14 -5.84
CA SER A 104 -19.39 -11.70 -5.73
C SER A 104 -18.94 -11.18 -4.36
N GLU A 105 -17.69 -11.48 -3.97
CA GLU A 105 -16.91 -10.51 -3.22
C GLU A 105 -15.44 -10.66 -3.63
N GLU A 106 -15.09 -10.01 -4.74
CA GLU A 106 -13.72 -9.60 -4.95
C GLU A 106 -13.42 -8.62 -3.81
N GLY A 107 -12.87 -9.15 -2.70
CA GLY A 107 -12.88 -8.49 -1.39
C GLY A 107 -12.39 -7.06 -1.46
N LEU A 108 -12.93 -6.19 -0.60
CA LEU A 108 -12.66 -4.75 -0.57
C LEU A 108 -11.15 -4.40 -0.72
N GLU A 109 -10.27 -5.21 -0.12
CA GLU A 109 -8.82 -5.09 -0.28
C GLU A 109 -8.36 -5.23 -1.74
N ALA A 110 -8.84 -6.23 -2.47
CA ALA A 110 -8.55 -6.44 -3.89
C ALA A 110 -9.10 -5.29 -4.75
N ALA A 111 -10.27 -4.76 -4.42
CA ALA A 111 -10.84 -3.60 -5.09
C ALA A 111 -10.00 -2.32 -4.84
N ILE A 112 -9.53 -2.11 -3.61
CA ILE A 112 -8.64 -0.99 -3.25
C ILE A 112 -7.33 -1.09 -4.06
N TYR A 113 -6.69 -2.26 -4.08
CA TYR A 113 -5.44 -2.44 -4.82
C TYR A 113 -5.61 -2.29 -6.33
N ARG A 114 -6.71 -2.78 -6.92
CA ARG A 114 -7.02 -2.58 -8.33
C ARG A 114 -7.20 -1.11 -8.68
N THR A 115 -7.92 -0.36 -7.85
CA THR A 115 -8.11 1.08 -8.05
C THR A 115 -6.78 1.84 -7.97
N ILE A 116 -5.92 1.49 -7.02
CA ILE A 116 -4.56 2.06 -6.91
C ILE A 116 -3.74 1.76 -8.18
N GLU A 117 -3.79 0.52 -8.69
CA GLU A 117 -3.04 0.11 -9.88
C GLU A 117 -3.50 0.85 -11.15
N VAL A 118 -4.81 1.02 -11.34
CA VAL A 118 -5.37 1.80 -12.44
C VAL A 118 -4.95 3.26 -12.35
N HIS A 119 -4.98 3.83 -11.15
CA HIS A 119 -4.56 5.21 -10.90
C HIS A 119 -3.06 5.42 -11.19
N ASP A 120 -2.20 4.52 -10.72
CA ASP A 120 -0.75 4.57 -10.98
C ASP A 120 -0.42 4.46 -12.47
N SER A 121 -1.15 3.59 -13.19
CA SER A 121 -1.01 3.43 -14.63
C SER A 121 -1.36 4.72 -15.38
N LEU A 122 -2.39 5.45 -14.92
CA LEU A 122 -2.77 6.74 -15.48
C LEU A 122 -1.73 7.83 -15.19
N ILE A 123 -1.22 7.91 -13.96
CA ILE A 123 -0.16 8.88 -13.61
C ILE A 123 1.09 8.63 -14.44
N ASP A 124 1.49 7.37 -14.62
CA ASP A 124 2.65 7.00 -15.43
C ASP A 124 2.43 7.31 -16.92
N TYR A 125 1.22 7.09 -17.43
CA TYR A 125 0.83 7.49 -18.79
C TYR A 125 0.92 9.01 -18.99
N LEU A 126 0.40 9.80 -18.06
CA LEU A 126 0.47 11.26 -18.11
C LEU A 126 1.92 11.77 -18.01
N GLY A 127 2.73 11.19 -17.12
CA GLY A 127 4.14 11.55 -16.98
C GLY A 127 4.99 11.23 -18.21
N LYS A 128 4.63 10.20 -18.99
CA LYS A 128 5.31 9.87 -20.26
C LYS A 128 4.92 10.79 -21.41
N ARG A 129 3.69 11.33 -21.39
CA ARG A 129 3.17 12.21 -22.43
C ARG A 129 3.68 13.64 -22.31
N GLY A 130 3.92 14.13 -21.08
CA GLY A 130 4.46 15.48 -20.83
C GLY A 130 5.94 15.68 -21.19
N GLY A 131 6.70 14.62 -21.46
CA GLY A 131 8.15 14.69 -21.72
C GLY A 131 8.59 14.52 -23.18
N SER A 132 7.66 14.29 -24.13
CA SER A 132 8.04 13.78 -25.46
C SER A 132 8.04 14.80 -26.61
N ASP A 133 7.42 15.98 -26.52
CA ASP A 133 7.28 16.87 -27.69
C ASP A 133 7.34 18.37 -27.34
N ASN A 134 8.47 18.85 -26.81
CA ASN A 134 8.69 20.30 -26.64
C ASN A 134 9.98 20.81 -27.30
N ASP A 135 10.44 20.12 -28.36
CA ASP A 135 11.64 20.52 -29.11
C ASP A 135 11.37 20.81 -30.59
N SER A 136 10.14 21.21 -30.95
CA SER A 136 9.80 21.49 -32.34
C SER A 136 8.81 22.64 -32.53
N VAL A 137 9.10 23.82 -31.97
CA VAL A 137 8.69 25.07 -32.65
C VAL A 137 9.72 26.17 -32.38
N LYS A 138 10.85 26.13 -33.09
CA LYS A 138 11.64 27.32 -33.38
C LYS A 138 10.79 28.21 -34.28
N SER A 139 9.97 29.09 -33.71
CA SER A 139 9.27 30.13 -34.46
C SER A 139 10.30 31.13 -34.97
N TYR A 140 10.62 31.01 -36.25
CA TYR A 140 11.28 32.02 -37.05
C TYR A 140 10.30 33.18 -37.24
N SER A 141 10.41 34.21 -36.41
CA SER A 141 9.89 35.55 -36.74
C SER A 141 11.05 36.39 -37.26
N ALA A 142 11.26 36.32 -38.58
CA ALA A 142 11.92 37.38 -39.31
C ALA A 142 10.99 38.60 -39.33
N SER A 143 11.38 39.67 -38.64
CA SER A 143 11.06 41.03 -39.05
C SER A 143 12.23 41.91 -38.64
N ASP A 144 12.89 42.45 -39.65
CA ASP A 144 13.82 43.57 -39.55
C ASP A 144 13.21 44.71 -38.74
N ASN A 145 14.02 45.32 -37.87
CA ASN A 145 14.10 46.77 -37.67
C ASN A 145 15.23 47.11 -36.69
N GLU A 146 16.26 47.77 -37.23
CA GLU A 146 17.26 48.51 -36.45
C GLU A 146 16.60 49.78 -35.87
N GLU A 147 16.62 49.96 -34.55
CA GLU A 147 16.98 51.24 -33.89
C GLU A 147 16.90 51.16 -32.34
N LYS A 148 18.10 51.21 -31.75
CA LYS A 148 18.54 51.91 -30.53
C LYS A 148 17.53 52.87 -29.83
N LEU A 149 17.08 52.57 -28.60
CA LEU A 149 17.17 53.47 -27.40
C LEU A 149 16.54 52.85 -26.12
N GLU A 150 17.32 52.95 -25.04
CA GLU A 150 16.95 53.29 -23.65
C GLU A 150 15.85 52.54 -22.85
N LYS A 151 16.34 51.93 -21.75
CA LYS A 151 15.83 51.98 -20.38
C LYS A 151 14.31 52.13 -20.20
N GLU A 152 13.67 51.03 -19.84
CA GLU A 152 12.58 51.08 -18.85
C GLU A 152 12.73 49.92 -17.87
N THR A 153 12.69 50.29 -16.59
CA THR A 153 12.70 49.41 -15.43
C THR A 153 11.50 48.48 -15.50
N ALA A 154 11.71 47.26 -16.03
CA ALA A 154 10.74 46.19 -15.87
C ALA A 154 10.70 45.80 -14.39
N GLN A 155 9.74 46.41 -13.70
CA GLN A 155 9.17 45.92 -12.46
C GLN A 155 8.95 44.41 -12.63
N ILE A 156 9.75 43.60 -11.93
CA ILE A 156 9.64 42.15 -11.92
C ILE A 156 8.32 41.84 -11.22
N ILE A 157 7.24 41.85 -12.00
CA ILE A 157 5.95 41.31 -11.61
C ILE A 157 6.19 39.81 -11.47
N GLY A 158 6.18 39.35 -10.23
CA GLY A 158 6.19 37.93 -9.88
C GLY A 158 4.90 37.29 -10.36
N CYS A 159 4.82 37.00 -11.66
CA CYS A 159 3.81 36.10 -12.18
C CYS A 159 4.12 34.74 -11.58
N LYS A 160 3.31 34.31 -10.61
CA LYS A 160 3.26 32.91 -10.19
C LYS A 160 2.99 32.10 -11.45
N HIS A 161 4.04 31.54 -12.04
CA HIS A 161 3.87 30.64 -13.16
C HIS A 161 2.94 29.54 -12.67
N PRO A 162 1.82 29.24 -13.35
CA PRO A 162 1.04 28.06 -13.01
C PRO A 162 2.02 26.87 -13.04
N LYS A 163 1.92 26.00 -12.02
CA LYS A 163 2.83 24.86 -11.88
C LYS A 163 2.86 24.08 -13.19
N ASP A 164 4.05 23.67 -13.62
CA ASP A 164 4.20 22.87 -14.82
C ASP A 164 3.44 21.55 -14.65
N ASP A 165 2.80 21.07 -15.71
CA ASP A 165 2.04 19.81 -15.67
C ASP A 165 2.95 18.65 -15.25
N ALA A 166 4.25 18.73 -15.60
CA ALA A 166 5.27 17.80 -15.14
C ALA A 166 5.46 17.81 -13.61
N ASP A 167 5.52 19.00 -12.99
CA ASP A 167 5.65 19.16 -11.54
C ASP A 167 4.40 18.62 -10.81
N ILE A 168 3.21 18.91 -11.36
CA ILE A 168 1.94 18.41 -10.81
C ILE A 168 1.89 16.89 -10.86
N ILE A 169 2.34 16.28 -11.96
CA ILE A 169 2.40 14.83 -12.11
C ILE A 169 3.39 14.21 -11.13
N GLU A 170 4.53 14.84 -10.88
CA GLU A 170 5.50 14.37 -9.88
C GLU A 170 4.95 14.47 -8.45
N GLU A 171 4.31 15.59 -8.08
CA GLU A 171 3.61 15.73 -6.80
C GLU A 171 2.53 14.64 -6.63
N LEU A 172 1.78 14.34 -7.70
CA LEU A 172 0.76 13.30 -7.70
C LEU A 172 1.35 11.89 -7.53
N LYS A 173 2.53 11.61 -8.12
CA LYS A 173 3.27 10.35 -7.91
C LYS A 173 3.67 10.19 -6.45
N VAL A 174 4.19 11.25 -5.83
CA VAL A 174 4.62 11.25 -4.43
C VAL A 174 3.41 11.03 -3.51
N LEU A 175 2.32 11.78 -3.72
CA LEU A 175 1.10 11.66 -2.92
C LEU A 175 0.47 10.27 -3.05
N SER A 176 0.43 9.72 -4.26
CA SER A 176 -0.07 8.37 -4.49
C SER A 176 0.79 7.32 -3.78
N GLY A 177 2.11 7.51 -3.72
CA GLY A 177 3.01 6.71 -2.90
C GLY A 177 2.67 6.74 -1.42
N GLN A 178 2.48 7.94 -0.86
CA GLN A 178 2.11 8.12 0.55
C GLN A 178 0.76 7.46 0.88
N LEU A 179 -0.23 7.55 -0.03
CA LEU A 179 -1.51 6.88 0.14
C LEU A 179 -1.35 5.36 0.23
N ARG A 180 -0.52 4.76 -0.64
CA ARG A 180 -0.23 3.31 -0.59
C ARG A 180 0.40 2.89 0.73
N ASP A 181 1.38 3.67 1.21
CA ASP A 181 2.04 3.39 2.48
C ASP A 181 1.06 3.48 3.66
N SER A 182 0.16 4.47 3.63
CA SER A 182 -0.91 4.61 4.62
C SER A 182 -1.89 3.43 4.59
N VAL A 183 -2.40 3.05 3.40
CA VAL A 183 -3.30 1.90 3.24
C VAL A 183 -2.64 0.61 3.76
N LYS A 184 -1.37 0.40 3.44
CA LYS A 184 -0.61 -0.76 3.92
C LYS A 184 -0.47 -0.76 5.45
N CYS A 185 -0.18 0.38 6.05
CA CYS A 185 -0.13 0.52 7.51
C CYS A 185 -1.48 0.21 8.17
N LEU A 186 -2.59 0.68 7.58
CA LEU A 186 -3.94 0.40 8.08
C LEU A 186 -4.29 -1.09 8.00
N LEU A 187 -3.94 -1.77 6.90
CA LEU A 187 -4.15 -3.22 6.78
C LEU A 187 -3.35 -4.00 7.82
N LEU A 188 -2.08 -3.63 8.07
CA LEU A 188 -1.28 -4.24 9.13
C LEU A 188 -1.89 -4.01 10.52
N GLN A 189 -2.40 -2.80 10.79
CA GLN A 189 -3.08 -2.49 12.04
C GLN A 189 -4.37 -3.31 12.21
N LEU A 190 -5.17 -3.45 11.16
CA LEU A 190 -6.38 -4.28 11.17
C LEU A 190 -6.05 -5.75 11.46
N ASP A 191 -5.01 -6.30 10.83
CA ASP A 191 -4.54 -7.65 11.10
C ASP A 191 -4.13 -7.85 12.56
N ASP A 192 -3.41 -6.89 13.14
CA ASP A 192 -2.99 -6.96 14.54
C ASP A 192 -4.17 -6.84 15.51
N ARG A 193 -5.14 -5.96 15.22
CA ARG A 193 -6.40 -5.88 15.98
C ARG A 193 -7.21 -7.18 15.85
N ASN A 194 -7.27 -7.78 14.68
CA ASN A 194 -7.97 -9.06 14.47
C ASN A 194 -7.31 -10.19 15.27
N LYS A 195 -5.96 -10.27 15.29
CA LYS A 195 -5.23 -11.23 16.14
C LYS A 195 -5.50 -10.99 17.62
N GLU A 196 -5.56 -9.73 18.05
CA GLU A 196 -5.88 -9.37 19.43
C GLU A 196 -7.31 -9.78 19.81
N ILE A 197 -8.28 -9.53 18.94
CA ILE A 197 -9.67 -9.99 19.09
C ILE A 197 -9.72 -11.52 19.21
N GLU A 198 -9.02 -12.26 18.35
CA GLU A 198 -8.99 -13.72 18.42
C GLU A 198 -8.36 -14.24 19.72
N LYS A 199 -7.28 -13.59 20.20
CA LYS A 199 -6.71 -13.88 21.52
C LYS A 199 -7.74 -13.63 22.63
N LEU A 200 -8.39 -12.47 22.63
CA LEU A 200 -9.40 -12.12 23.64
C LEU A 200 -10.58 -13.10 23.63
N LYS A 201 -11.09 -13.46 22.45
CA LYS A 201 -12.13 -14.49 22.29
C LYS A 201 -11.69 -15.83 22.85
N SER A 202 -10.44 -16.24 22.62
CA SER A 202 -9.90 -17.49 23.17
C SER A 202 -9.81 -17.47 24.70
N THR A 203 -9.36 -16.36 25.28
CA THR A 203 -9.30 -16.19 26.74
C THR A 203 -10.69 -16.18 27.37
N ILE A 204 -11.66 -15.50 26.76
CA ILE A 204 -13.06 -15.52 27.21
C ILE A 204 -13.58 -16.95 27.22
N ARG A 205 -13.36 -17.71 26.13
CA ARG A 205 -13.80 -19.10 26.02
C ARG A 205 -13.20 -20.00 27.12
N ILE A 206 -11.92 -19.82 27.46
CA ILE A 206 -11.26 -20.55 28.55
C ILE A 206 -11.90 -20.20 29.89
N LEU A 207 -12.02 -18.91 30.21
CA LEU A 207 -12.59 -18.43 31.47
C LEU A 207 -14.06 -18.84 31.64
N GLU A 208 -14.85 -18.82 30.57
CA GLU A 208 -16.22 -19.32 30.57
C GLU A 208 -16.27 -20.81 30.89
N SER A 209 -15.37 -21.61 30.30
CA SER A 209 -15.27 -23.05 30.60
C SER A 209 -14.84 -23.33 32.05
N GLU A 210 -13.94 -22.53 32.61
CA GLU A 210 -13.50 -22.62 34.01
C GLU A 210 -14.63 -22.23 34.97
N LYS A 211 -15.36 -21.15 34.67
CA LYS A 211 -16.54 -20.72 35.42
C LYS A 211 -17.62 -21.80 35.43
N GLN A 212 -17.85 -22.45 34.28
CA GLN A 212 -18.82 -23.54 34.17
C GLN A 212 -18.41 -24.76 35.00
N LYS A 213 -17.14 -25.16 34.95
CA LYS A 213 -16.58 -26.23 35.81
C LYS A 213 -16.69 -25.89 37.30
N ALA A 214 -16.42 -24.64 37.69
CA ALA A 214 -16.54 -24.18 39.07
C ALA A 214 -18.00 -24.20 39.57
N CYS A 215 -18.96 -23.82 38.74
CA CYS A 215 -20.39 -23.95 39.07
C CYS A 215 -20.82 -25.42 39.20
N GLN A 216 -20.37 -26.30 38.29
CA GLN A 216 -20.67 -27.73 38.39
C GLN A 216 -20.07 -28.35 39.66
N ALA A 217 -18.84 -27.99 40.03
CA ALA A 217 -18.21 -28.44 41.28
C ALA A 217 -18.99 -27.99 42.52
N LYS A 218 -19.54 -26.77 42.54
CA LYS A 218 -20.38 -26.27 43.64
C LYS A 218 -21.73 -26.99 43.73
N ASN A 219 -22.37 -27.30 42.60
CA ASN A 219 -23.62 -28.06 42.57
C ASN A 219 -23.43 -29.49 43.11
N ASN A 220 -22.31 -30.13 42.80
CA ASN A 220 -21.99 -31.48 43.28
C ASN A 220 -21.61 -31.52 44.78
N ALA A 221 -21.14 -30.41 45.36
CA ALA A 221 -20.79 -30.33 46.78
C ALA A 221 -21.98 -30.00 47.70
N SER A 222 -23.05 -29.39 47.18
CA SER A 222 -24.18 -28.92 47.99
C SER A 222 -25.32 -29.94 48.18
N LEU A 223 -25.23 -31.12 47.58
CA LEU A 223 -26.24 -32.20 47.67
C LEU A 223 -25.78 -33.30 48.64
N LYS A 224 -25.45 -32.94 49.89
CA LYS A 224 -25.55 -33.88 51.01
C LYS A 224 -26.93 -33.70 51.62
N VAL A 225 -27.94 -34.33 51.02
CA VAL A 225 -29.24 -34.53 51.65
C VAL A 225 -29.02 -35.51 52.80
N VAL A 226 -28.81 -34.98 53.99
CA VAL A 226 -28.90 -35.76 55.22
C VAL A 226 -30.39 -36.00 55.43
N THR A 227 -30.89 -37.15 54.98
CA THR A 227 -32.20 -37.63 55.41
C THR A 227 -32.02 -38.21 56.81
N ASP A 228 -32.17 -37.38 57.84
CA ASP A 228 -32.39 -37.91 59.19
C ASP A 228 -33.82 -38.47 59.24
N SER A 229 -33.88 -39.77 58.99
CA SER A 229 -35.08 -40.57 59.27
C SER A 229 -35.37 -40.50 60.77
N SER A 230 -36.20 -39.55 61.19
CA SER A 230 -36.96 -39.65 62.42
C SER A 230 -38.35 -39.07 62.18
N GLY A 231 -39.32 -39.97 62.06
CA GLY A 231 -40.72 -39.64 61.83
C GLY A 231 -41.33 -38.77 62.93
N GLY A 232 -42.30 -37.95 62.54
CA GLY A 232 -43.08 -37.14 63.47
C GLY A 232 -43.84 -36.02 62.78
N THR A 233 -45.03 -36.34 62.26
CA THR A 233 -46.24 -35.49 62.17
C THR A 233 -46.06 -33.96 61.99
N SER A 234 -46.30 -33.44 60.77
CA SER A 234 -46.76 -32.05 60.58
C SER A 234 -47.64 -31.95 59.32
N PRO A 235 -48.86 -31.37 59.38
CA PRO A 235 -49.79 -31.32 58.27
C PRO A 235 -49.68 -29.98 57.52
N TYR A 236 -48.50 -29.66 56.99
CA TYR A 236 -48.36 -28.56 56.02
C TYR A 236 -47.73 -29.09 54.74
N ILE A 237 -48.54 -29.07 53.68
CA ILE A 237 -48.14 -29.33 52.31
C ILE A 237 -47.19 -28.20 51.88
N TYR A 238 -45.89 -28.45 51.91
CA TYR A 238 -44.98 -27.73 51.03
C TYR A 238 -44.93 -28.50 49.71
N SER A 239 -45.63 -27.95 48.73
CA SER A 239 -45.64 -28.41 47.34
C SER A 239 -44.24 -28.19 46.74
N PRO A 240 -43.50 -29.23 46.33
CA PRO A 240 -42.24 -29.06 45.62
C PRO A 240 -42.54 -28.81 44.14
N CYS A 241 -42.95 -27.58 43.82
CA CYS A 241 -43.07 -27.13 42.43
C CYS A 241 -41.94 -26.15 42.13
N SER A 242 -40.73 -26.63 41.84
CA SER A 242 -39.72 -25.87 41.07
C SER A 242 -38.63 -26.73 40.41
N GLU A 243 -38.92 -27.98 40.06
CA GLU A 243 -38.04 -28.76 39.17
C GLU A 243 -38.85 -29.57 38.14
N LEU A 244 -39.60 -28.87 37.28
CA LEU A 244 -39.98 -29.37 35.95
C LEU A 244 -40.18 -28.16 35.02
N SER A 245 -39.14 -27.75 34.31
CA SER A 245 -39.31 -27.17 32.98
C SER A 245 -38.20 -27.70 32.07
N PRO A 246 -38.53 -28.69 31.22
CA PRO A 246 -37.60 -29.28 30.28
C PRO A 246 -37.43 -28.38 29.05
N ASP A 247 -36.26 -28.47 28.44
CA ASP A 247 -35.93 -28.21 27.04
C ASP A 247 -36.85 -27.27 26.24
N ILE A 248 -36.35 -26.06 25.99
CA ILE A 248 -36.89 -25.16 24.96
C ILE A 248 -36.38 -25.66 23.60
N VAL A 249 -37.21 -26.47 22.94
CA VAL A 249 -37.21 -26.63 21.48
C VAL A 249 -38.49 -25.97 20.96
N ASN A 250 -38.30 -24.90 20.18
CA ASN A 250 -39.20 -24.28 19.19
C ASN A 250 -40.72 -24.20 19.47
N ASP A 251 -41.18 -22.97 19.70
CA ASP A 251 -42.16 -22.22 18.89
C ASP A 251 -43.08 -21.35 19.77
N CYS A 252 -43.23 -20.08 19.34
CA CYS A 252 -44.22 -19.11 19.83
C CYS A 252 -44.07 -18.60 21.28
N ARG A 253 -42.97 -17.90 21.59
CA ARG A 253 -43.01 -16.83 22.60
C ARG A 253 -43.58 -15.55 21.96
N SER A 254 -44.91 -15.45 21.83
CA SER A 254 -45.51 -14.12 21.78
C SER A 254 -45.47 -13.54 23.19
N LEU A 255 -44.63 -12.51 23.38
CA LEU A 255 -44.62 -11.73 24.62
C LEU A 255 -46.03 -11.14 24.81
N PRO A 256 -46.53 -11.03 26.06
CA PRO A 256 -47.79 -10.35 26.31
C PRO A 256 -47.71 -8.93 25.72
N PRO A 257 -48.77 -8.44 25.04
CA PRO A 257 -48.73 -7.13 24.40
C PRO A 257 -48.49 -6.06 25.47
N LEU A 258 -47.35 -5.39 25.37
CA LEU A 258 -46.98 -4.29 26.26
C LEU A 258 -47.89 -3.09 25.97
N ALA A 259 -48.27 -2.36 27.01
CA ALA A 259 -49.02 -1.12 26.85
C ALA A 259 -48.23 -0.14 25.95
N PRO A 260 -48.90 0.64 25.08
CA PRO A 260 -48.23 1.63 24.24
C PRO A 260 -47.42 2.59 25.12
N LEU A 261 -46.12 2.73 24.84
CA LEU A 261 -45.32 3.79 25.47
C LEU A 261 -45.76 5.13 24.88
N GLU A 262 -46.28 6.02 25.72
CA GLU A 262 -46.47 7.42 25.36
C GLU A 262 -45.09 8.08 25.24
N MET A 263 -44.71 8.41 24.01
CA MET A 263 -43.51 9.20 23.76
C MET A 263 -43.80 10.68 24.06
N PRO A 264 -42.82 11.41 24.65
CA PRO A 264 -42.91 12.87 24.76
C PRO A 264 -43.12 13.48 23.37
N ASN A 265 -44.01 14.46 23.26
CA ASN A 265 -44.23 15.17 22.01
C ASN A 265 -43.03 16.11 21.79
N PHE A 266 -42.12 15.72 20.90
CA PHE A 266 -40.95 16.53 20.54
C PHE A 266 -41.36 17.53 19.46
N ASP A 267 -41.42 18.81 19.80
CA ASP A 267 -41.76 19.88 18.87
C ASP A 267 -40.48 20.36 18.14
N PHE A 268 -40.27 19.87 16.91
CA PHE A 268 -39.08 20.20 16.11
C PHE A 268 -39.18 21.56 15.42
N PHE A 269 -40.32 22.26 15.50
CA PHE A 269 -40.51 23.56 14.87
C PHE A 269 -39.65 24.66 15.52
N ASP A 270 -39.26 24.51 16.77
CA ASP A 270 -38.39 25.47 17.46
C ASP A 270 -36.95 25.46 16.93
N PHE A 271 -36.45 24.32 16.42
CA PHE A 271 -35.10 24.25 15.85
C PHE A 271 -34.98 24.92 14.48
N ILE A 272 -36.04 24.87 13.67
CA ILE A 272 -36.05 25.45 12.31
C ILE A 272 -36.19 26.97 12.34
N LYS A 273 -36.86 27.53 13.36
CA LYS A 273 -37.01 28.98 13.50
C LYS A 273 -35.68 29.68 13.82
N SER A 274 -34.79 29.01 14.56
CA SER A 274 -33.44 29.51 14.86
C SER A 274 -32.45 29.45 13.69
N SER A 275 -32.71 28.64 12.64
CA SER A 275 -31.82 28.58 11.48
C SER A 275 -32.17 29.58 10.37
N ASN A 276 -33.43 30.05 10.31
CA ASN A 276 -33.89 30.94 9.24
C ASN A 276 -33.78 32.45 9.53
N SER A 277 -33.41 32.87 10.75
CA SER A 277 -33.19 34.29 11.07
C SER A 277 -31.81 34.84 10.63
N ASN A 278 -30.91 34.01 10.09
CA ASN A 278 -29.58 34.44 9.65
C ASN A 278 -29.41 34.58 8.12
N ALA A 279 -30.46 34.38 7.32
CA ALA A 279 -30.36 34.34 5.85
C ALA A 279 -31.17 35.43 5.11
N ALA A 280 -31.70 36.43 5.81
CA ALA A 280 -32.42 37.56 5.19
C ALA A 280 -31.89 38.89 5.73
N GLY A 281 -30.81 39.38 5.13
CA GLY A 281 -30.21 40.66 5.49
C GLY A 281 -28.94 40.94 4.69
N ASN A 282 -29.09 41.20 3.39
CA ASN A 282 -28.30 42.14 2.58
C ASN A 282 -28.60 41.89 1.09
N GLU A 283 -29.68 42.50 0.60
CA GLU A 283 -29.68 43.15 -0.72
C GLU A 283 -29.81 44.65 -0.49
#